data_AF-A0A2L0GKD4-F1
#
_entry.id   AF-A0A2L0GKD4-F1
#
_cell.length_a   1.000
_cell.length_b   1.000
_cell.length_c   1.000
_cell.angle_alpha   90.00
_cell.angle_beta   90.00
_cell.angle_gamma   90.00
#
_symmetry.space_group_name_H-M   'P 1'
#
loop_
_entity.id
_entity.type
_entity.pdbx_description
1 polymer ?
#
loop_
_entity_poly.entity_id
_entity_poly.type
_entity_poly.pdbx_seq_one_letter_code
_entity_poly.pdbx_strand_id
1 'polypeptide(L)'
;MDLCKQQLTDFLRYGGYCISENSGETAVQEPISSTTNSFSEDTRLYDRSVESTNFLLDFWWLWLIAVVAAVAVASLLRIRRNLVALEARCASAFGDVDALLAERHALIPNLVAVTKEHIGHEIKVLDRLLEAQQNALETFGRNRMNAETEVGNAINQLINVAGSMPQLASSNQFPELRIELTRIEERVTASRRYYNSTVAEYDAARGGFVSSRLAALSGMPQHARFDLGEQRAEIAAPQRVAFG
;
A
#
# COMPACT_ATOMS: atom_id res chain seq x y z
N MET A 1 62.39 -16.84 45.88
CA MET A 1 62.21 -17.61 44.63
C MET A 1 61.04 -17.04 43.88
N ASP A 2 61.15 -16.21 42.86
CA ASP A 2 62.21 -15.42 42.24
C ASP A 2 61.43 -14.47 41.31
N LEU A 3 61.97 -13.29 41.00
CA LEU A 3 61.41 -12.22 40.15
C LEU A 3 60.92 -10.95 40.88
N CYS A 4 61.21 -10.81 42.16
CA CYS A 4 61.63 -9.50 42.72
C CYS A 4 63.14 -9.34 42.46
N LYS A 5 63.56 -9.20 41.19
CA LYS A 5 64.98 -8.96 40.83
C LYS A 5 65.30 -8.60 39.37
N GLN A 6 64.35 -8.04 38.60
CA GLN A 6 64.66 -7.62 37.22
C GLN A 6 64.18 -6.20 36.90
N GLN A 7 64.24 -5.33 37.90
CA GLN A 7 64.18 -3.88 37.72
C GLN A 7 65.50 -3.17 38.07
N LEU A 8 66.64 -3.86 38.16
CA LEU A 8 67.85 -3.23 38.72
C LEU A 8 69.19 -3.58 38.05
N THR A 9 69.21 -4.11 36.81
CA THR A 9 70.47 -4.63 36.23
C THR A 9 70.75 -4.28 34.76
N ASP A 10 70.06 -3.30 34.19
CA ASP A 10 70.44 -2.75 32.87
C ASP A 10 71.00 -1.31 32.95
N PHE A 11 71.17 -0.77 34.16
CA PHE A 11 71.65 0.61 34.35
C PHE A 11 73.17 0.75 34.55
N LEU A 12 73.95 -0.34 34.57
CA LEU A 12 75.38 -0.27 34.95
C LEU A 12 76.29 -1.26 34.19
N ARG A 13 76.16 -1.42 32.86
CA ARG A 13 77.17 -2.22 32.15
C ARG A 13 77.28 -2.06 30.63
N TYR A 14 77.57 -0.86 30.15
CA TYR A 14 78.37 -0.60 28.93
C TYR A 14 78.82 0.87 29.05
N GLY A 15 79.97 1.21 29.63
CA GLY A 15 81.30 0.93 29.08
C GLY A 15 81.46 1.74 27.78
N GLY A 16 82.04 2.93 27.72
CA GLY A 16 83.17 3.50 28.45
C GLY A 16 84.20 3.90 27.41
N TYR A 17 84.55 5.19 27.27
CA TYR A 17 85.81 5.60 26.63
C TYR A 17 86.27 6.98 27.09
N CYS A 18 87.45 6.94 27.73
CA CYS A 18 88.57 7.87 27.88
C CYS A 18 88.37 9.39 28.03
N ILE A 19 88.85 9.80 29.21
CA ILE A 19 89.49 11.05 29.59
C ILE A 19 90.52 11.50 28.54
N SER A 20 90.46 12.77 28.15
CA SER A 20 91.61 13.54 27.68
C SER A 20 91.74 14.75 28.60
N GLU A 21 92.68 14.63 29.52
CA GLU A 21 93.19 15.66 30.41
C GLU A 21 93.92 16.71 29.57
N ASN A 22 93.49 17.98 29.64
CA ASN A 22 94.43 19.07 29.43
C ASN A 22 94.16 20.19 30.42
N SER A 23 95.14 20.34 31.28
CA SER A 23 95.25 21.30 32.37
C SER A 23 95.54 22.70 31.85
N GLY A 24 94.87 23.69 32.46
CA GLY A 24 95.36 25.07 32.56
C GLY A 24 94.73 26.04 31.57
N GLU A 25 93.78 26.85 32.04
CA GLU A 25 94.07 28.25 32.41
C GLU A 25 92.80 28.97 32.86
N THR A 26 92.83 29.40 34.12
CA THR A 26 92.29 30.64 34.69
C THR A 26 90.98 31.23 34.15
N ALA A 27 89.96 31.12 35.01
CA ALA A 27 89.15 32.23 35.53
C ALA A 27 88.45 33.16 34.53
N VAL A 28 87.15 32.92 34.30
CA VAL A 28 86.13 33.97 34.32
C VAL A 28 84.86 33.39 34.94
N GLN A 29 84.38 34.06 35.99
CA GLN A 29 83.15 33.77 36.70
C GLN A 29 82.01 34.43 35.91
N GLU A 30 81.30 33.66 35.09
CA GLU A 30 80.08 34.16 34.46
C GLU A 30 78.93 34.20 35.49
N PRO A 31 78.17 35.30 35.55
CA PRO A 31 77.11 35.45 36.53
C PRO A 31 75.97 34.46 36.26
N ILE A 32 75.41 33.97 37.35
CA ILE A 32 74.13 33.28 37.49
C ILE A 32 73.05 34.00 36.66
N SER A 33 72.95 33.67 35.37
CA SER A 33 71.83 34.08 34.54
C SER A 33 70.67 33.20 34.97
N SER A 34 69.72 33.83 35.66
CA SER A 34 68.38 33.32 35.87
C SER A 34 67.94 32.49 34.67
N THR A 35 67.47 31.27 34.95
CA THR A 35 66.68 30.45 34.04
C THR A 35 65.45 31.28 33.64
N THR A 36 65.64 32.15 32.66
CA THR A 36 64.57 32.75 31.90
C THR A 36 64.15 31.64 30.95
N ASN A 37 63.29 30.76 31.44
CA ASN A 37 62.41 30.01 30.54
C ASN A 37 61.77 31.09 29.69
N SER A 38 62.26 31.21 28.46
CA SER A 38 61.82 32.27 27.58
C SER A 38 60.33 32.05 27.39
N PHE A 39 59.52 33.11 27.52
CA PHE A 39 58.09 33.04 27.24
C PHE A 39 57.81 32.50 25.80
N SER A 40 58.82 32.58 24.92
CA SER A 40 58.86 31.96 23.59
C SER A 40 59.04 30.43 23.57
N GLU A 41 59.46 29.80 24.65
CA GLU A 41 59.58 28.34 24.78
C GLU A 41 58.25 27.69 25.21
N ASP A 42 57.50 28.33 26.11
CA ASP A 42 56.17 27.86 26.53
C ASP A 42 55.11 27.99 25.44
N THR A 43 55.31 28.87 24.45
CA THR A 43 54.41 29.02 23.30
C THR A 43 54.56 27.90 22.26
N ARG A 44 55.67 27.13 22.27
CA ARG A 44 55.84 25.97 21.37
C ARG A 44 55.06 24.73 21.82
N LEU A 45 54.53 24.71 23.04
CA LEU A 45 53.70 23.62 23.53
C LEU A 45 52.26 23.64 22.98
N TYR A 46 51.77 24.80 22.51
CA TYR A 46 50.45 24.92 21.88
C TYR A 46 50.44 24.66 20.37
N ASP A 47 51.61 24.72 19.72
CA ASP A 47 51.75 24.57 18.26
C ASP A 47 51.85 23.11 17.82
N ARG A 48 51.92 22.16 18.77
CA ARG A 48 51.80 20.73 18.48
C ARG A 48 50.33 20.35 18.30
N SER A 49 49.79 20.79 17.17
CA SER A 49 48.79 20.11 16.37
C SER A 49 47.71 19.37 17.19
N VAL A 50 46.81 20.12 17.80
CA VAL A 50 45.43 19.62 17.88
C VAL A 50 44.76 19.99 16.56
N GLU A 51 45.29 19.48 15.46
CA GLU A 51 44.53 19.33 14.22
C GLU A 51 43.54 18.19 14.50
N SER A 52 42.60 18.43 15.43
CA SER A 52 41.41 17.60 15.57
C SER A 52 40.52 17.96 14.39
N THR A 53 40.95 17.59 13.18
CA THR A 53 40.03 17.23 12.11
C THR A 53 39.22 16.07 12.66
N ASN A 54 38.19 16.42 13.42
CA ASN A 54 37.10 15.53 13.73
C ASN A 54 36.44 15.29 12.38
N PHE A 55 37.02 14.40 11.58
CA PHE A 55 36.56 14.01 10.26
C PHE A 55 35.04 13.77 10.29
N LEU A 56 34.56 13.16 11.37
CA LEU A 56 33.13 12.95 11.64
C LEU A 56 32.27 14.23 11.75
N LEU A 57 32.82 15.34 12.27
CA LEU A 57 32.15 16.64 12.36
C LEU A 57 32.25 17.42 11.05
N ASP A 58 33.36 17.33 10.30
CA ASP A 58 33.50 18.02 9.01
C ASP A 58 32.57 17.42 7.92
N PHE A 59 32.25 16.13 8.01
CA PHE A 59 31.28 15.46 7.12
C PHE A 59 29.84 15.42 7.65
N TRP A 60 29.44 16.39 8.47
CA TRP A 60 28.05 16.49 8.97
C TRP A 60 26.99 16.54 7.86
N TRP A 61 27.33 17.08 6.68
CA TRP A 61 26.47 17.12 5.51
C TRP A 61 26.19 15.72 4.90
N LEU A 62 27.11 14.75 5.04
CA LEU A 62 26.86 13.36 4.63
C LEU A 62 25.80 12.71 5.52
N TRP A 63 25.84 12.98 6.82
CA TRP A 63 24.80 12.55 7.75
C TRP A 63 23.45 13.19 7.42
N LEU A 64 23.44 14.47 7.04
CA LEU A 64 22.23 15.15 6.58
C LEU A 64 21.65 14.48 5.32
N ILE A 65 22.49 14.20 4.32
CA ILE A 65 22.06 13.48 3.10
C ILE A 65 21.53 12.08 3.45
N ALA A 66 22.21 11.34 4.33
CA ALA A 66 21.79 10.02 4.77
C ALA A 66 20.41 10.07 5.45
N VAL A 67 20.16 11.06 6.31
CA VAL A 67 18.86 11.28 6.95
C VAL A 67 17.79 11.61 5.91
N VAL A 68 18.06 12.53 4.98
CA VAL A 68 17.12 12.88 3.91
C VAL A 68 16.80 11.67 3.04
N ALA A 69 17.80 10.86 2.67
CA ALA A 69 17.61 9.64 1.91
C ALA A 69 16.78 8.61 2.69
N ALA A 70 17.05 8.42 3.98
CA ALA A 70 16.28 7.52 4.84
C ALA A 70 14.80 7.95 4.94
N VAL A 71 14.53 9.25 5.07
CA VAL A 71 13.16 9.80 5.07
C VAL A 71 12.47 9.58 3.72
N ALA A 72 13.18 9.79 2.61
CA ALA A 72 12.65 9.54 1.27
C ALA A 72 12.27 8.06 1.07
N VAL A 73 13.15 7.13 1.46
CA VAL A 73 12.87 5.68 1.42
C VAL A 73 11.69 5.31 2.32
N ALA A 74 11.65 5.81 3.55
CA ALA A 74 10.53 5.58 4.46
C ALA A 74 9.19 6.07 3.88
N SER A 75 9.21 7.21 3.18
CA SER A 75 8.01 7.75 2.51
C SER A 75 7.51 6.83 1.38
N LEU A 76 8.43 6.30 0.55
CA LEU A 76 8.10 5.38 -0.54
C LEU A 76 7.51 4.07 -0.01
N LEU A 77 8.07 3.53 1.08
CA LEU A 77 7.56 2.32 1.71
C LEU A 77 6.14 2.52 2.26
N ARG A 78 5.85 3.70 2.84
CA ARG A 78 4.49 4.04 3.31
C ARG A 78 3.49 4.09 2.17
N ILE A 79 3.85 4.76 1.06
CA ILE A 79 3.00 4.84 -0.14
C ILE A 79 2.72 3.43 -0.67
N ARG A 80 3.76 2.59 -0.80
CA ARG A 80 3.62 1.23 -1.30
C ARG A 80 2.71 0.38 -0.42
N ARG A 81 2.90 0.41 0.90
CA ARG A 81 2.03 -0.31 1.85
C ARG A 81 0.58 0.14 1.74
N ASN A 82 0.35 1.45 1.58
CA ASN A 82 -1.00 1.99 1.46
C ASN A 82 -1.68 1.55 0.15
N LEU A 83 -0.96 1.58 -0.98
CA LEU A 83 -1.49 1.13 -2.27
C LEU A 83 -1.86 -0.36 -2.25
N VAL A 84 -1.00 -1.22 -1.70
CA VAL A 84 -1.30 -2.66 -1.56
C VAL A 84 -2.51 -2.89 -0.65
N ALA A 85 -2.64 -2.11 0.43
CA ALA A 85 -3.81 -2.19 1.30
C ALA A 85 -5.11 -1.78 0.60
N LEU A 86 -5.08 -0.73 -0.23
CA LEU A 86 -6.23 -0.28 -1.02
C LEU A 86 -6.60 -1.28 -2.13
N GLU A 87 -5.61 -1.90 -2.77
CA GLU A 87 -5.81 -2.97 -3.75
C GLU A 87 -6.49 -4.19 -3.11
N ALA A 88 -6.02 -4.62 -1.94
CA ALA A 88 -6.64 -5.70 -1.18
C ALA A 88 -8.09 -5.38 -0.78
N ARG A 89 -8.40 -4.12 -0.46
CA ARG A 89 -9.78 -3.68 -0.19
C ARG A 89 -10.67 -3.77 -1.44
N CYS A 90 -10.16 -3.37 -2.61
CA CYS A 90 -10.89 -3.51 -3.87
C CYS A 90 -11.19 -4.98 -4.17
N ALA A 91 -10.19 -5.86 -3.99
CA ALA A 91 -10.35 -7.30 -4.19
C ALA A 91 -11.38 -7.92 -3.21
N SER A 92 -11.33 -7.52 -1.93
CA SER A 92 -12.32 -7.97 -0.93
C SER A 92 -13.73 -7.51 -1.30
N ALA A 93 -13.91 -6.22 -1.64
CA ALA A 93 -15.21 -5.68 -2.02
C ALA A 93 -15.76 -6.33 -3.30
N PHE A 94 -14.89 -6.71 -4.24
CA PHE A 94 -15.30 -7.48 -5.42
C PHE A 94 -15.77 -8.89 -5.04
N GLY A 95 -15.06 -9.56 -4.14
CA GLY A 95 -15.46 -10.87 -3.62
C GLY A 95 -16.83 -10.84 -2.91
N ASP A 96 -17.15 -9.76 -2.21
CA ASP A 96 -18.47 -9.57 -1.59
C ASP A 96 -19.59 -9.46 -2.64
N VAL A 97 -19.33 -8.78 -3.77
CA VAL A 97 -20.27 -8.75 -4.90
C VAL A 97 -20.45 -10.15 -5.49
N ASP A 98 -19.36 -10.88 -5.74
CA ASP A 98 -19.42 -12.23 -6.32
C ASP A 98 -20.19 -13.21 -5.44
N ALA A 99 -20.01 -13.15 -4.12
CA ALA A 99 -20.74 -13.99 -3.17
C ALA A 99 -22.26 -13.74 -3.25
N LEU A 100 -22.68 -12.48 -3.33
CA LEU A 100 -24.10 -12.11 -3.47
C LEU A 100 -24.68 -12.51 -4.83
N LEU A 101 -23.90 -12.40 -5.90
CA LEU A 101 -24.31 -12.87 -7.22
C LEU A 101 -24.50 -14.40 -7.21
N ALA A 102 -23.59 -15.14 -6.57
CA ALA A 102 -23.74 -16.59 -6.40
C ALA A 102 -25.00 -16.96 -5.59
N GLU A 103 -25.28 -16.24 -4.50
CA GLU A 103 -26.51 -16.39 -3.70
C GLU A 103 -27.76 -16.18 -4.57
N ARG A 104 -27.77 -15.13 -5.42
CA ARG A 104 -28.85 -14.86 -6.37
C ARG A 104 -29.03 -16.01 -7.37
N HIS A 105 -27.95 -16.48 -7.98
CA HIS A 105 -27.98 -17.57 -8.95
C HIS A 105 -28.46 -18.89 -8.35
N ALA A 106 -28.18 -19.14 -7.08
CA ALA A 106 -28.63 -20.33 -6.38
C ALA A 106 -30.17 -20.39 -6.20
N LEU A 107 -30.84 -19.24 -6.17
CA LEU A 107 -32.31 -19.16 -6.02
C LEU A 107 -33.08 -19.24 -7.36
N ILE A 108 -32.42 -19.00 -8.50
CA ILE A 108 -33.06 -19.02 -9.83
C ILE A 108 -33.75 -20.36 -10.13
N PRO A 109 -33.15 -21.54 -9.87
CA PRO A 109 -33.82 -22.82 -10.16
C PRO A 109 -35.11 -23.02 -9.36
N ASN A 110 -35.13 -22.58 -8.09
CA ASN A 110 -36.32 -22.66 -7.25
C ASN A 110 -37.41 -21.70 -7.76
N LEU A 111 -37.03 -20.47 -8.11
CA LEU A 111 -37.93 -19.51 -8.75
C LEU A 111 -38.55 -20.10 -10.02
N VAL A 112 -37.74 -20.71 -10.89
CA VAL A 112 -38.17 -21.35 -12.13
C VAL A 112 -39.11 -22.52 -11.85
N ALA A 113 -38.84 -23.36 -10.85
CA ALA A 113 -39.68 -24.51 -10.51
C ALA A 113 -41.09 -24.09 -10.06
N VAL A 114 -41.18 -23.18 -9.08
CA VAL A 114 -42.46 -22.67 -8.56
C VAL A 114 -43.25 -21.95 -9.65
N THR A 115 -42.54 -21.20 -10.49
CA THR A 115 -43.16 -20.43 -11.57
C THR A 115 -43.65 -21.34 -12.70
N LYS A 116 -42.91 -22.39 -13.07
CA LYS A 116 -43.35 -23.38 -14.08
C LYS A 116 -44.59 -24.17 -13.66
N GLU A 117 -44.76 -24.46 -12.38
CA GLU A 117 -45.93 -25.18 -11.88
C GLU A 117 -47.23 -24.40 -12.13
N HIS A 118 -47.17 -23.07 -12.09
CA HIS A 118 -48.35 -22.21 -12.10
C HIS A 118 -48.56 -21.48 -13.43
N ILE A 119 -47.61 -21.54 -14.38
CA ILE A 119 -47.78 -20.91 -15.69
C ILE A 119 -47.79 -21.93 -16.82
N GLY A 120 -48.89 -21.93 -17.59
CA GLY A 120 -49.06 -22.79 -18.75
C GLY A 120 -48.50 -22.24 -20.08
N HIS A 121 -48.38 -20.92 -20.29
CA HIS A 121 -48.05 -20.32 -21.59
C HIS A 121 -46.97 -19.21 -21.60
N GLU A 122 -46.50 -18.70 -20.46
CA GLU A 122 -45.45 -17.64 -20.41
C GLU A 122 -44.02 -18.20 -20.43
N ILE A 123 -43.76 -19.18 -21.30
CA ILE A 123 -42.45 -19.82 -21.43
C ILE A 123 -41.37 -18.79 -21.84
N LYS A 124 -41.74 -17.80 -22.66
CA LYS A 124 -40.82 -16.79 -23.20
C LYS A 124 -40.09 -15.99 -22.12
N VAL A 125 -40.72 -15.72 -20.97
CA VAL A 125 -40.09 -14.94 -19.90
C VAL A 125 -39.09 -15.78 -19.11
N LEU A 126 -39.41 -17.07 -18.90
CA LEU A 126 -38.48 -18.01 -18.29
C LEU A 126 -37.28 -18.29 -19.18
N ASP A 127 -37.49 -18.44 -20.49
CA ASP A 127 -36.39 -18.66 -21.44
C ASP A 127 -35.39 -17.50 -21.42
N ARG A 128 -35.89 -16.25 -21.42
CA ARG A 128 -35.04 -15.06 -21.28
C ARG A 128 -34.23 -15.06 -19.98
N LEU A 129 -34.83 -15.49 -18.87
CA LEU A 129 -34.11 -15.59 -17.59
C LEU A 129 -33.01 -16.64 -17.65
N LEU A 130 -33.29 -17.81 -18.24
CA LEU A 130 -32.33 -18.89 -18.40
C LEU A 130 -31.18 -18.49 -19.35
N GLU A 131 -31.50 -17.83 -20.46
CA GLU A 131 -30.51 -17.29 -21.39
C GLU A 131 -29.62 -16.23 -20.71
N ALA A 132 -30.23 -15.29 -19.97
CA ALA A 132 -29.48 -14.28 -19.22
C ALA A 132 -28.57 -14.92 -18.16
N GLN A 133 -29.06 -15.95 -17.45
CA GLN A 133 -28.28 -16.71 -16.48
C GLN A 133 -27.09 -17.41 -17.14
N GLN A 134 -27.31 -18.11 -18.26
CA GLN A 134 -26.23 -18.80 -18.99
C GLN A 134 -25.17 -17.81 -19.45
N ASN A 135 -25.59 -16.68 -20.05
CA ASN A 135 -24.68 -15.63 -20.49
C ASN A 135 -23.86 -15.06 -19.31
N ALA A 136 -24.48 -14.84 -18.15
CA ALA A 136 -23.78 -14.35 -16.96
C ALA A 136 -22.75 -15.35 -16.40
N LEU A 137 -23.04 -16.66 -16.48
CA LEU A 137 -22.11 -17.70 -16.05
C LEU A 137 -20.92 -17.86 -17.00
N GLU A 138 -21.14 -17.75 -18.31
CA GLU A 138 -20.10 -17.87 -19.35
C GLU A 138 -19.23 -16.62 -19.49
N THR A 139 -19.73 -15.46 -19.07
CA THR A 139 -19.02 -14.20 -19.20
C THR A 139 -18.04 -13.97 -18.04
N PHE A 140 -16.79 -13.68 -18.38
CA PHE A 140 -15.71 -13.37 -17.44
C PHE A 140 -15.24 -11.91 -17.55
N GLY A 141 -14.59 -11.43 -16.48
CA GLY A 141 -13.97 -10.12 -16.45
C GLY A 141 -14.99 -8.96 -16.55
N ARG A 142 -14.64 -7.91 -17.29
CA ARG A 142 -15.40 -6.65 -17.33
C ARG A 142 -16.84 -6.83 -17.83
N ASN A 143 -17.05 -7.78 -18.76
CA ASN A 143 -18.37 -7.99 -19.37
C ASN A 143 -19.34 -8.73 -18.43
N ARG A 144 -18.83 -9.42 -17.40
CA ARG A 144 -19.65 -10.17 -16.44
C ARG A 144 -20.67 -9.26 -15.77
N MET A 145 -20.28 -8.02 -15.50
CA MET A 145 -21.11 -7.03 -14.82
C MET A 145 -22.35 -6.63 -15.64
N ASN A 146 -22.21 -6.53 -16.96
CA ASN A 146 -23.32 -6.22 -17.86
C ASN A 146 -24.28 -7.42 -17.93
N ALA A 147 -23.75 -8.63 -18.08
CA ALA A 147 -24.55 -9.85 -18.09
C ALA A 147 -25.32 -10.06 -16.77
N GLU A 148 -24.71 -9.76 -15.63
CA GLU A 148 -25.38 -9.83 -14.31
C GLU A 148 -26.46 -8.76 -14.13
N THR A 149 -26.39 -7.65 -14.88
CA THR A 149 -27.45 -6.63 -14.90
C THR A 149 -28.65 -7.12 -15.71
N GLU A 150 -28.41 -7.82 -16.83
CA GLU A 150 -29.46 -8.49 -17.60
C GLU A 150 -30.19 -9.56 -16.78
N VAL A 151 -29.48 -10.34 -15.95
CA VAL A 151 -30.11 -11.29 -15.02
C VAL A 151 -31.06 -10.58 -14.05
N GLY A 152 -30.64 -9.46 -13.45
CA GLY A 152 -31.50 -8.67 -12.57
C GLY A 152 -32.74 -8.12 -13.28
N ASN A 153 -32.57 -7.65 -14.52
CA ASN A 153 -33.68 -7.18 -15.37
C ASN A 153 -34.66 -8.31 -15.69
N ALA A 154 -34.17 -9.49 -16.05
CA ALA A 154 -35.00 -10.66 -16.36
C ALA A 154 -35.79 -11.14 -15.13
N ILE A 155 -35.16 -11.15 -13.94
CA ILE A 155 -35.83 -11.44 -12.67
C ILE A 155 -36.96 -10.44 -12.42
N ASN A 156 -36.69 -9.14 -12.56
CA ASN A 156 -37.70 -8.09 -12.36
C ASN A 156 -38.85 -8.22 -13.36
N GLN A 157 -38.55 -8.52 -14.63
CA GLN A 157 -39.57 -8.78 -15.65
C GLN A 157 -40.44 -9.98 -15.26
N LEU A 158 -39.84 -11.07 -14.77
CA LEU A 158 -40.57 -12.26 -14.31
C LEU A 158 -41.47 -11.94 -13.12
N ILE A 159 -40.97 -11.20 -12.13
CA ILE A 159 -41.75 -10.77 -10.95
C ILE A 159 -42.95 -9.92 -11.38
N ASN A 160 -42.75 -8.99 -12.31
CA ASN A 160 -43.83 -8.13 -12.82
C ASN A 160 -44.92 -8.95 -13.54
N VAL A 161 -44.52 -9.90 -14.39
CA VAL A 161 -45.45 -10.80 -15.08
C VAL A 161 -46.19 -11.70 -14.08
N ALA A 162 -45.48 -12.27 -13.12
CA ALA A 162 -46.08 -13.09 -12.06
C ALA A 162 -47.06 -12.29 -11.18
N GLY A 163 -46.86 -10.98 -11.00
CA GLY A 163 -47.80 -10.11 -10.30
C GLY A 163 -49.17 -10.00 -10.97
N SER A 164 -49.25 -10.25 -12.27
CA SER A 164 -50.52 -10.30 -13.01
C SER A 164 -51.27 -11.63 -12.87
N MET A 165 -50.66 -12.63 -12.23
CA MET A 165 -51.19 -14.00 -12.12
C MET A 165 -51.69 -14.28 -10.69
N PRO A 166 -53.02 -14.32 -10.47
CA PRO A 166 -53.59 -14.50 -9.13
C PRO A 166 -53.16 -15.80 -8.46
N GLN A 167 -53.00 -16.88 -9.24
CA GLN A 167 -52.66 -18.20 -8.72
C GLN A 167 -51.24 -18.26 -8.13
N LEU A 168 -50.26 -17.58 -8.73
CA LEU A 168 -48.90 -17.47 -8.18
C LEU A 168 -48.88 -16.60 -6.94
N ALA A 169 -49.65 -15.50 -6.95
CA ALA A 169 -49.74 -14.60 -5.81
C ALA A 169 -50.35 -15.27 -4.56
N SER A 170 -51.25 -16.24 -4.76
CA SER A 170 -51.83 -17.04 -3.67
C SER A 170 -50.96 -18.23 -3.23
N SER A 171 -49.88 -18.54 -3.93
CA SER A 171 -48.96 -19.61 -3.51
C SER A 171 -48.16 -19.16 -2.29
N ASN A 172 -47.81 -20.11 -1.40
CA ASN A 172 -47.01 -19.78 -0.21
C ASN A 172 -45.53 -19.53 -0.53
N GLN A 173 -44.99 -20.16 -1.59
CA GLN A 173 -43.55 -20.17 -1.88
C GLN A 173 -43.08 -18.98 -2.73
N PHE A 174 -43.89 -18.53 -3.69
CA PHE A 174 -43.49 -17.46 -4.62
C PHE A 174 -43.28 -16.09 -3.93
N PRO A 175 -44.16 -15.63 -3.02
CA PRO A 175 -43.97 -14.36 -2.33
C PRO A 175 -42.70 -14.32 -1.47
N GLU A 176 -42.34 -15.42 -0.83
CA GLU A 176 -41.12 -15.56 -0.03
C GLU A 176 -39.88 -15.43 -0.91
N LEU A 177 -39.83 -16.18 -2.01
CA LEU A 177 -38.76 -16.10 -3.01
C LEU A 177 -38.60 -14.68 -3.56
N ARG A 178 -39.71 -14.03 -3.91
CA ARG A 178 -39.68 -12.64 -4.41
C ARG A 178 -39.03 -11.70 -3.39
N ILE A 179 -39.41 -11.80 -2.12
CA ILE A 179 -38.84 -10.97 -1.05
C ILE A 179 -37.34 -11.23 -0.89
N GLU A 180 -36.92 -12.50 -0.91
CA GLU A 180 -35.52 -12.89 -0.81
C GLU A 180 -34.69 -12.35 -1.98
N LEU A 181 -35.18 -12.50 -3.22
CA LEU A 181 -34.52 -11.96 -4.41
C LEU A 181 -34.41 -10.44 -4.37
N THR A 182 -35.47 -9.73 -3.96
CA THR A 182 -35.40 -8.26 -3.80
C THR A 182 -34.37 -7.85 -2.76
N ARG A 183 -34.29 -8.55 -1.62
CA ARG A 183 -33.28 -8.28 -0.58
C ARG A 183 -31.86 -8.52 -1.09
N ILE A 184 -31.65 -9.58 -1.87
CA ILE A 184 -30.35 -9.85 -2.48
C ILE A 184 -30.00 -8.76 -3.49
N GLU A 185 -30.95 -8.32 -4.33
CA GLU A 185 -30.69 -7.27 -5.32
C GLU A 185 -30.36 -5.92 -4.67
N GLU A 186 -31.00 -5.58 -3.56
CA GLU A 186 -30.65 -4.42 -2.74
C GLU A 186 -29.23 -4.54 -2.17
N ARG A 187 -28.86 -5.70 -1.62
CA ARG A 187 -27.50 -5.99 -1.12
C ARG A 187 -26.47 -5.93 -2.24
N VAL A 188 -26.76 -6.48 -3.42
CA VAL A 188 -25.90 -6.41 -4.62
C VAL A 188 -25.68 -4.96 -5.01
N THR A 189 -26.74 -4.16 -5.07
CA THR A 189 -26.66 -2.74 -5.40
C THR A 189 -25.82 -1.97 -4.39
N ALA A 190 -26.01 -2.21 -3.09
CA ALA A 190 -25.20 -1.60 -2.03
C ALA A 190 -23.72 -2.00 -2.13
N SER A 191 -23.44 -3.29 -2.35
CA SER A 191 -22.08 -3.82 -2.50
C SER A 191 -21.37 -3.24 -3.73
N ARG A 192 -22.07 -3.11 -4.87
CA ARG A 192 -21.55 -2.45 -6.07
C ARG A 192 -21.15 -0.99 -5.81
N ARG A 193 -21.97 -0.24 -5.05
CA ARG A 193 -21.63 1.14 -4.65
C ARG A 193 -20.39 1.18 -3.76
N TYR A 194 -20.30 0.26 -2.80
CA TYR A 194 -19.13 0.16 -1.91
C TYR A 194 -17.85 -0.18 -2.69
N TYR A 195 -17.90 -1.18 -3.58
CA TYR A 195 -16.78 -1.49 -4.45
C TYR A 195 -16.36 -0.27 -5.28
N ASN A 196 -17.32 0.45 -5.90
CA ASN A 196 -17.01 1.64 -6.67
C ASN A 196 -16.30 2.72 -5.84
N SER A 197 -16.69 2.92 -4.58
CA SER A 197 -15.97 3.84 -3.69
C SER A 197 -14.56 3.36 -3.41
N THR A 198 -14.33 2.05 -3.16
CA THR A 198 -12.98 1.51 -2.93
C THR A 198 -12.08 1.66 -4.16
N VAL A 199 -12.62 1.42 -5.36
CA VAL A 199 -11.88 1.62 -6.62
C VAL A 199 -11.58 3.10 -6.83
N ALA A 200 -12.51 4.00 -6.51
CA ALA A 200 -12.26 5.45 -6.58
C ALA A 200 -11.14 5.90 -5.64
N GLU A 201 -11.11 5.40 -4.40
CA GLU A 201 -10.03 5.65 -3.44
C GLU A 201 -8.68 5.11 -3.93
N TYR A 202 -8.66 3.88 -4.46
CA TYR A 202 -7.47 3.27 -5.04
C TYR A 202 -6.95 4.07 -6.24
N ASP A 203 -7.81 4.44 -7.17
CA ASP A 203 -7.44 5.25 -8.34
C ASP A 203 -6.91 6.62 -7.94
N ALA A 204 -7.53 7.28 -6.95
CA ALA A 204 -7.06 8.56 -6.43
C ALA A 204 -5.66 8.43 -5.79
N ALA A 205 -5.43 7.40 -4.97
CA ALA A 205 -4.13 7.14 -4.37
C ALA A 205 -3.06 6.81 -5.41
N ARG A 206 -3.42 6.06 -6.44
CA ARG A 206 -2.55 5.68 -7.55
C ARG A 206 -2.24 6.82 -8.51
N GLY A 207 -3.16 7.78 -8.68
CA GLY A 207 -3.04 8.91 -9.60
C GLY A 207 -2.03 9.98 -9.18
N GLY A 208 -1.49 9.93 -7.96
CA GLY A 208 -0.46 10.87 -7.50
C GLY A 208 0.84 10.80 -8.31
N PHE A 209 1.61 11.90 -8.37
CA PHE A 209 2.81 11.97 -9.21
C PHE A 209 3.90 10.92 -8.86
N VAL A 210 4.13 10.69 -7.57
CA VAL A 210 5.11 9.68 -7.10
C VAL A 210 4.50 8.27 -7.13
N SER A 211 3.24 8.13 -6.72
CA SER A 211 2.54 6.85 -6.68
C SER A 211 2.26 6.27 -8.07
N SER A 212 1.95 7.10 -9.08
CA SER A 212 1.73 6.66 -10.47
C SER A 212 2.98 6.05 -11.10
N ARG A 213 4.15 6.66 -10.88
CA ARG A 213 5.43 6.08 -11.31
C ARG A 213 5.73 4.78 -10.58
N LEU A 214 5.52 4.76 -9.27
CA LEU A 214 5.73 3.55 -8.47
C LEU A 214 4.81 2.42 -8.93
N ALA A 215 3.53 2.72 -9.18
CA ALA A 215 2.53 1.77 -9.65
C ALA A 215 2.84 1.25 -11.06
N ALA A 216 3.33 2.11 -11.97
CA ALA A 216 3.78 1.71 -13.30
C ALA A 216 4.98 0.76 -13.23
N LEU A 217 5.94 1.02 -12.35
CA LEU A 217 7.10 0.15 -12.13
C LEU A 217 6.73 -1.18 -11.46
N SER A 218 5.70 -1.18 -10.60
CA SER A 218 5.27 -2.39 -9.88
C SER A 218 4.18 -3.20 -10.59
N GLY A 219 3.69 -2.76 -11.76
CA GLY A 219 2.65 -3.46 -12.52
C GLY A 219 1.29 -3.52 -11.83
N MET A 220 0.95 -2.51 -11.03
CA MET A 220 -0.30 -2.48 -10.26
C MET A 220 -1.54 -2.39 -11.18
N PRO A 221 -2.50 -3.34 -11.09
CA PRO A 221 -3.61 -3.45 -12.03
C PRO A 221 -4.62 -2.30 -11.91
N GLN A 222 -5.29 -1.93 -13.00
CA GLN A 222 -6.46 -1.05 -12.93
C GLN A 222 -7.73 -1.86 -12.68
N HIS A 223 -8.55 -1.43 -11.73
CA HIS A 223 -9.85 -2.02 -11.47
C HIS A 223 -10.92 -1.32 -12.30
N ALA A 224 -11.82 -2.09 -12.92
CA ALA A 224 -13.00 -1.54 -13.60
C ALA A 224 -14.09 -1.24 -12.56
N ARG A 225 -14.80 -0.12 -12.70
CA ARG A 225 -15.94 0.26 -11.85
C ARG A 225 -17.26 -0.34 -12.37
N PHE A 226 -18.21 -0.57 -11.47
CA PHE A 226 -19.62 -0.84 -11.80
C PHE A 226 -20.33 0.48 -12.14
N ASP A 227 -20.19 0.99 -13.36
CA ASP A 227 -20.94 2.16 -13.83
C ASP A 227 -21.70 1.82 -15.12
N LEU A 228 -22.81 2.52 -15.35
CA LEU A 228 -23.65 2.38 -16.55
C LEU A 228 -22.96 2.91 -17.82
N GLY A 229 -21.76 3.49 -17.69
CA GLY A 229 -20.98 4.00 -18.82
C GLY A 229 -21.81 4.98 -19.67
N GLU A 230 -21.93 4.69 -20.97
CA GLU A 230 -22.68 5.52 -21.93
C GLU A 230 -24.19 5.54 -21.67
N GLN A 231 -24.79 4.47 -21.10
CA GLN A 231 -26.22 4.43 -20.79
C GLN A 231 -26.64 5.45 -19.73
N ARG A 232 -25.70 5.95 -18.91
CA ARG A 232 -25.96 7.05 -17.98
C ARG A 232 -26.45 8.31 -18.70
N ALA A 233 -25.90 8.61 -19.88
CA ALA A 233 -26.28 9.77 -20.66
C ALA A 233 -27.71 9.64 -21.23
N GLU A 234 -28.12 8.42 -21.57
CA GLU A 234 -29.46 8.11 -22.08
C GLU A 234 -30.53 8.16 -20.97
N ILE A 235 -30.23 7.63 -19.78
CA ILE A 235 -31.12 7.69 -18.61
C ILE A 235 -31.25 9.11 -18.06
N ALA A 236 -30.19 9.93 -18.16
CA ALA A 236 -30.22 11.32 -17.73
C ALA A 236 -31.02 12.24 -18.67
N ALA A 237 -31.38 11.77 -19.86
CA ALA A 237 -32.26 12.53 -20.74
C ALA A 237 -33.66 12.65 -20.10
N PRO A 238 -34.25 13.85 -20.02
CA PRO A 238 -35.56 14.04 -19.42
C PRO A 238 -36.59 13.21 -20.20
N GLN A 239 -37.24 12.26 -19.53
CA GLN A 239 -38.32 11.49 -20.14
C GLN A 239 -39.47 12.44 -20.47
N ARG A 240 -39.77 12.60 -21.78
CA ARG A 240 -40.92 13.36 -22.24
C ARG A 240 -42.19 12.54 -21.97
N VAL A 241 -42.71 12.65 -20.76
CA VAL A 241 -44.03 12.09 -20.43
C VAL A 241 -45.08 13.00 -21.06
N ALA A 242 -45.61 12.60 -22.21
CA ALA A 242 -46.74 13.25 -22.83
C ALA A 242 -48.02 12.78 -22.11
N PHE A 243 -48.63 13.66 -21.32
CA PHE A 243 -49.97 13.46 -20.81
C PHE A 243 -50.94 13.78 -21.95
N GLY A 244 -51.32 12.75 -22.73
CA GLY A 244 -52.35 12.84 -23.76
C GLY A 244 -53.75 12.83 -23.16
#